data_AF-A0A7C1EM71-F1
#
_entry.id   AF-A0A7C1EM71-F1
#
_cell.length_a   1.000
_cell.length_b   1.000
_cell.length_c   1.000
_cell.angle_alpha   90.00
_cell.angle_beta   90.00
_cell.angle_gamma   90.00
#
_symmetry.space_group_name_H-M   'P 1'
#
loop_
_entity.id
_entity.type
_entity.pdbx_description
1 polymer ?
#
loop_
_entity_poly.entity_id
_entity_poly.type
_entity_poly.pdbx_seq_one_letter_code
_entity_poly.pdbx_strand_id
1 'polypeptide(L)' 'MEKDPKKWKELRRAGYLAAIPALLAIGPILGWFLGDFLDKKIGSGPWLSYAGILIGFVAAGREVYQLAKKAGEE' A
#
# COMPACT_ATOMS: atom_id res chain seq x y z
N MET A 1 -24.02 -10.49 -24.35
CA MET A 1 -24.11 -10.01 -22.96
C MET A 1 -24.21 -8.50 -23.01
N GLU A 2 -25.43 -7.97 -22.91
CA GLU A 2 -25.67 -6.52 -22.79
C GLU A 2 -25.01 -6.06 -21.47
N LYS A 3 -23.91 -5.31 -21.58
CA LYS A 3 -23.13 -4.88 -20.41
C LYS A 3 -23.95 -3.82 -19.68
N ASP A 4 -24.70 -4.24 -18.65
CA ASP A 4 -25.41 -3.34 -17.74
C ASP A 4 -24.47 -2.23 -17.24
N PRO A 5 -24.68 -0.96 -17.63
CA PRO A 5 -23.77 0.14 -17.29
C PRO A 5 -23.71 0.40 -15.78
N LYS A 6 -24.75 0.02 -15.02
CA LYS A 6 -24.75 0.06 -13.55
C LYS A 6 -23.77 -0.92 -12.93
N LYS A 7 -23.76 -2.19 -13.38
CA LYS A 7 -22.87 -3.23 -12.85
C LYS A 7 -21.39 -2.89 -13.12
N TRP A 8 -21.09 -2.29 -14.26
CA TRP A 8 -19.73 -1.83 -14.58
C TRP A 8 -19.24 -0.66 -13.70
N LYS A 9 -20.13 0.29 -13.35
CA LYS A 9 -19.78 1.37 -12.43
C LYS A 9 -19.51 0.85 -11.02
N GLU A 10 -20.29 -0.13 -10.55
CA GLU A 10 -20.07 -0.74 -9.23
C GLU A 10 -18.81 -1.60 -9.17
N LEU A 11 -18.53 -2.39 -10.21
CA LEU A 11 -17.27 -3.13 -10.31
C LEU A 11 -16.05 -2.20 -10.29
N ARG A 12 -16.11 -1.04 -10.97
CA ARG A 12 -15.04 -0.04 -10.89
C ARG A 12 -14.85 0.49 -9.47
N ARG A 13 -15.95 0.83 -8.78
CA ARG A 13 -15.89 1.31 -7.38
C ARG A 13 -15.30 0.27 -6.44
N ALA A 14 -15.72 -0.99 -6.58
CA ALA A 14 -15.17 -2.10 -5.81
C ALA A 14 -13.67 -2.30 -6.10
N GLY A 15 -13.25 -2.17 -7.36
CA GLY A 15 -11.85 -2.23 -7.76
C GLY A 15 -10.99 -1.14 -7.09
N TYR A 16 -11.47 0.10 -7.04
CA TYR A 16 -10.77 1.19 -6.32
C TYR A 16 -10.69 0.92 -4.81
N LEU A 17 -11.79 0.47 -4.20
CA LEU A 17 -11.84 0.13 -2.77
C LEU A 17 -10.87 -1.00 -2.41
N ALA A 18 -10.69 -1.99 -3.28
CA ALA A 18 -9.76 -3.10 -3.09
C ALA A 18 -8.30 -2.70 -3.37
N ALA A 19 -8.07 -1.76 -4.31
CA ALA A 19 -6.73 -1.31 -4.67
C ALA A 19 -6.06 -0.49 -3.54
N ILE A 20 -6.83 0.30 -2.78
CA ILE A 20 -6.32 1.12 -1.68
C ILE A 20 -5.57 0.27 -0.62
N PRO A 21 -6.18 -0.74 0.02
CA PRO A 21 -5.48 -1.56 1.01
C PRO A 21 -4.33 -2.36 0.38
N ALA A 22 -4.46 -2.79 -0.88
CA ALA A 22 -3.37 -3.46 -1.59
C ALA A 22 -2.15 -2.56 -1.77
N LEU A 23 -2.35 -1.31 -2.19
CA LEU A 23 -1.29 -0.31 -2.30
C LEU A 23 -0.67 0.01 -0.94
N LEU A 24 -1.50 0.14 0.10
CA LEU A 24 -1.06 0.38 1.48
C LEU A 24 -0.16 -0.74 2.00
N ALA A 25 -0.42 -2.00 1.61
CA ALA A 25 0.35 -3.16 2.02
C ALA A 25 1.73 -3.27 1.35
N ILE A 26 1.91 -2.68 0.15
CA ILE A 26 3.19 -2.74 -0.57
C ILE A 26 4.31 -2.07 0.24
N GLY A 27 4.04 -0.91 0.86
CA GLY A 27 5.02 -0.18 1.66
C GLY A 27 5.64 -1.00 2.79
N PRO A 28 4.82 -1.55 3.72
CA PRO A 28 5.29 -2.44 4.78
C PRO A 28 6.04 -3.67 4.27
N ILE A 29 5.59 -4.30 3.19
CA ILE A 29 6.24 -5.49 2.61
C ILE A 29 7.65 -5.14 2.11
N LEU A 30 7.79 -4.04 1.37
CA LEU A 30 9.10 -3.57 0.90
C LEU A 30 9.98 -3.12 2.06
N GLY A 31 9.41 -2.42 3.03
CA GLY A 31 10.11 -1.97 4.24
C GLY A 31 10.64 -3.14 5.07
N TRP A 32 9.85 -4.19 5.24
CA TRP A 32 10.29 -5.43 5.87
C TRP A 32 11.40 -6.11 5.09
N PHE A 33 11.25 -6.23 3.77
CA PHE A 33 12.24 -6.92 2.92
C PHE A 33 13.60 -6.20 2.93
N LEU A 34 13.60 -4.87 2.85
CA LEU A 34 14.79 -4.05 3.00
C LEU A 34 15.37 -4.16 4.42
N GLY A 35 14.52 -4.07 5.44
CA GLY A 35 14.93 -4.19 6.83
C GLY A 35 15.56 -5.55 7.17
N ASP A 36 14.98 -6.65 6.70
CA ASP A 36 15.50 -8.02 6.88
C ASP A 36 16.83 -8.22 6.15
N PHE A 37 16.95 -7.65 4.94
CA PHE A 37 18.22 -7.66 4.21
C PHE A 37 19.33 -6.91 4.96
N LEU A 38 19.00 -5.74 5.53
CA LEU A 38 19.96 -5.01 6.36
C LEU A 38 20.25 -5.78 7.66
N ASP A 39 19.24 -6.26 8.37
CA ASP A 39 19.39 -7.00 9.63
C ASP A 39 20.31 -8.22 9.47
N LYS A 40 20.19 -8.97 8.37
CA LYS A 40 21.09 -10.08 8.04
C LYS A 40 22.53 -9.64 7.77
N LYS A 41 22.73 -8.43 7.25
CA LYS A 41 24.06 -7.89 6.90
C LYS A 41 24.81 -7.34 8.11
N ILE A 42 24.11 -6.75 9.07
CA ILE A 42 24.70 -6.12 10.27
C ILE A 42 24.53 -6.95 11.55
N GLY A 43 23.75 -8.03 11.50
CA GLY A 43 23.51 -8.90 12.65
C GLY A 43 22.67 -8.24 13.75
N SER A 44 21.90 -7.20 13.42
CA SER A 44 21.16 -6.35 14.38
C SER A 44 19.91 -6.99 15.00
N GLY A 45 19.68 -8.30 14.82
CA GLY A 45 18.38 -8.92 15.17
C GLY A 45 17.24 -8.37 14.29
N PRO A 46 15.95 -8.58 14.59
CA PRO A 46 14.83 -8.15 13.73
C PRO A 46 14.49 -6.64 13.84
N TRP A 47 15.40 -5.80 14.30
CA TRP A 47 15.11 -4.39 14.63
C TRP A 47 14.91 -3.50 13.39
N LEU A 48 15.74 -3.64 12.35
CA LEU A 48 15.58 -2.83 11.13
C LEU A 48 14.39 -3.27 10.30
N SER A 49 14.01 -4.54 10.40
CA SER A 49 12.78 -5.08 9.85
C SER A 49 11.56 -4.37 10.40
N TYR A 50 11.45 -4.21 11.73
CA TYR A 50 10.36 -3.46 12.36
C TYR A 50 10.39 -1.97 12.01
N ALA A 51 11.56 -1.34 12.02
CA ALA A 51 11.71 0.05 11.62
C ALA A 51 11.32 0.25 10.14
N GLY A 52 11.75 -0.65 9.28
CA GLY A 52 11.43 -0.67 7.85
C GLY A 52 9.94 -0.84 7.60
N ILE A 53 9.26 -1.74 8.31
CA ILE A 53 7.80 -1.88 8.27
C ILE A 53 7.11 -0.56 8.63
N LEU A 54 7.51 0.08 9.74
CA LEU A 54 6.90 1.34 10.17
C LEU A 54 7.12 2.45 9.15
N ILE A 55 8.34 2.59 8.63
CA ILE A 55 8.67 3.58 7.59
C ILE A 55 7.86 3.30 6.32
N GLY A 56 7.81 2.05 5.89
CA GLY A 56 7.07 1.61 4.71
C GLY A 56 5.57 1.86 4.85
N PHE A 57 5.00 1.59 6.04
CA PHE A 57 3.60 1.86 6.34
C PHE A 57 3.28 3.36 6.30
N VAL A 58 4.11 4.18 6.93
CA VAL A 58 3.93 5.65 6.93
C VAL A 58 4.06 6.21 5.52
N ALA A 59 5.03 5.74 4.73
CA ALA A 59 5.23 6.15 3.34
C ALA A 59 4.02 5.79 2.47
N ALA A 60 3.55 4.54 2.52
CA ALA A 60 2.39 4.09 1.75
C ALA A 60 1.10 4.79 2.20
N GLY A 61 0.91 5.00 3.50
CA GLY A 61 -0.22 5.77 4.03
C GLY A 61 -0.22 7.22 3.54
N ARG A 62 0.95 7.88 3.51
CA ARG A 62 1.10 9.22 2.96
C ARG A 62 0.80 9.29 1.46
N GLU A 63 1.21 8.27 0.70
CA GLU A 63 0.96 8.19 -0.74
C GLU A 63 -0.52 7.95 -1.05
N VAL A 64 -1.16 7.00 -0.35
CA VAL A 64 -2.60 6.76 -0.44
C VAL A 64 -3.41 7.99 -0.04
N TYR A 65 -3.02 8.69 1.03
CA TYR A 65 -3.68 9.94 1.44
C TYR A 65 -3.60 11.02 0.36
N GLN A 66 -2.43 11.19 -0.26
CA GLN A 66 -2.27 12.14 -1.36
C GLN A 66 -3.07 11.74 -2.60
N LEU A 67 -3.15 10.45 -2.92
CA LEU A 67 -3.96 9.95 -4.03
C LEU A 67 -5.45 10.16 -3.77
N ALA A 68 -5.92 9.86 -2.55
CA ALA A 68 -7.30 10.08 -2.13
C ALA A 68 -7.68 11.56 -2.14
N LYS A 69 -6.77 12.43 -1.67
CA LYS A 69 -6.96 13.89 -1.72
C LYS A 69 -7.10 14.39 -3.15
N LYS A 70 -6.19 13.99 -4.06
CA LYS A 70 -6.25 14.38 -5.48
C LYS A 70 -7.54 13.89 -6.15
N ALA A 71 -7.94 12.65 -5.88
CA ALA A 71 -9.15 12.06 -6.45
C ALA A 71 -10.46 12.69 -5.94
N GLY A 72 -10.43 13.38 -4.79
CA GLY A 72 -11.57 14.14 -4.26
C GLY A 72 -11.57 15.62 -4.63
N GLU A 73 -10.46 16.14 -5.17
CA GLU A 73 -10.34 17.51 -5.70
C GLU A 73 -10.74 17.59 -7.20
N GLU A 74 -10.93 16.45 -7.87
CA GLU A 74 -11.54 16.31 -9.22
C GLU A 74 -13.06 16.09 -9.15
#